data_AF-A0A1H7XSX1-F1
#
_entry.id   AF-A0A1H7XSX1-F1
#
_cell.length_a   1.000
_cell.length_b   1.000
_cell.length_c   1.000
_cell.angle_alpha   90.00
_cell.angle_beta   90.00
_cell.angle_gamma   90.00
#
_symmetry.space_group_name_H-M   'P 1'
#
loop_
_entity.id
_entity.type
_entity.pdbx_description
1 polymer ?
#
loop_
_entity_poly.entity_id
_entity_poly.type
_entity_poly.pdbx_seq_one_letter_code
_entity_poly.pdbx_strand_id
1 'polypeptide(L)'
;MQSAKTRDERDERRRAFQRETILQVQDCFHDLMRFSARIYLSDLEAYRTNKDWKKNRLGPDLDEGFRLQNQKLSCLVERVFDDNLRSELRSLHSTVSSIAYSENREHAEAIHHESASQFTQTMKALGEVLRSNY
;
A
#
# COMPACT_ATOMS: atom_id res chain seq x y z
N MET A 1 11.60 39.25 -15.12
CA MET A 1 11.91 38.78 -13.75
C MET A 1 10.70 38.25 -13.00
N GLN A 2 9.57 38.97 -12.93
CA GLN A 2 8.40 38.56 -12.13
C GLN A 2 7.73 37.25 -12.59
N SER A 3 7.71 36.97 -13.89
CA SER A 3 7.16 35.71 -14.45
C SER A 3 7.99 34.46 -14.12
N ALA A 4 9.33 34.58 -14.11
CA ALA A 4 10.22 33.46 -13.77
C ALA A 4 10.11 33.07 -12.29
N LYS A 5 10.05 34.07 -11.40
CA LYS A 5 9.88 33.85 -9.95
C LYS A 5 8.56 33.13 -9.62
N THR A 6 7.47 33.50 -10.30
CA THR A 6 6.16 32.84 -10.15
C THR A 6 6.16 31.39 -10.65
N ARG A 7 6.98 31.08 -11.66
CA ARG A 7 7.12 29.70 -12.18
C ARG A 7 7.88 28.83 -11.20
N ASP A 8 9.01 29.30 -10.68
CA ASP A 8 9.82 28.56 -9.72
C ASP A 8 9.05 28.27 -8.42
N GLU A 9 8.27 29.25 -7.94
CA GLU A 9 7.40 29.08 -6.76
C GLU A 9 6.29 28.02 -6.98
N ARG A 10 5.73 27.95 -8.20
CA ARG A 10 4.72 26.93 -8.55
C ARG A 10 5.33 25.54 -8.63
N ASP A 11 6.51 25.43 -9.24
CA ASP A 11 7.21 24.16 -9.40
C ASP A 11 7.66 23.62 -8.03
N GLU A 12 8.12 24.49 -7.12
CA GLU A 12 8.47 24.08 -5.75
C GLU A 12 7.24 23.63 -4.95
N ARG A 13 6.11 24.34 -5.05
CA ARG A 13 4.86 23.90 -4.41
C ARG A 13 4.41 22.53 -4.92
N ARG A 14 4.54 22.30 -6.23
CA ARG A 14 4.22 21.02 -6.85
C ARG A 14 5.12 19.90 -6.33
N ARG A 15 6.44 20.14 -6.26
CA ARG A 15 7.40 19.18 -5.69
C ARG A 15 7.13 18.91 -4.22
N ALA A 16 6.86 19.94 -3.41
CA ALA A 16 6.54 19.80 -1.99
C ALA A 16 5.30 18.93 -1.76
N PHE A 17 4.23 19.18 -2.52
CA PHE A 17 3.01 18.37 -2.47
C PHE A 17 3.30 16.90 -2.83
N GLN A 18 4.12 16.66 -3.86
CA GLN A 18 4.46 15.31 -4.29
C GLN A 18 5.35 14.58 -3.28
N ARG A 19 6.31 15.27 -2.65
CA ARG A 19 7.11 14.69 -1.54
C ARG A 19 6.22 14.26 -0.38
N GLU A 20 5.32 15.14 0.06
CA GLU A 20 4.40 14.84 1.15
C GLU A 20 3.48 13.67 0.80
N THR A 21 2.90 13.68 -0.39
CA THR A 21 2.03 12.59 -0.87
C THR A 21 2.77 11.26 -0.91
N ILE A 22 3.99 11.23 -1.44
CA ILE A 22 4.79 10.00 -1.54
C ILE A 22 5.12 9.44 -0.15
N LEU A 23 5.51 10.30 0.80
CA LEU A 23 5.78 9.87 2.18
C LEU A 23 4.52 9.29 2.84
N GLN A 24 3.36 9.94 2.66
CA GLN A 24 2.09 9.43 3.17
C GLN A 24 1.70 8.09 2.54
N VAL A 25 1.96 7.89 1.25
CA VAL A 25 1.74 6.61 0.56
C VAL A 25 2.63 5.52 1.15
N GLN A 26 3.92 5.82 1.37
CA GLN A 26 4.88 4.88 1.95
C GLN A 26 4.43 4.40 3.34
N ASP A 27 4.09 5.32 4.23
CA ASP A 27 3.62 4.99 5.59
C ASP A 27 2.34 4.13 5.54
N CYS A 28 1.40 4.51 4.66
CA CYS A 28 0.12 3.82 4.52
C CYS A 28 0.29 2.39 3.98
N PHE A 29 1.22 2.16 3.05
CA PHE A 29 1.55 0.81 2.58
C PHE A 29 2.23 -0.03 3.65
N HIS A 30 3.11 0.54 4.48
CA HIS A 30 3.71 -0.19 5.60
C HIS A 30 2.64 -0.70 6.58
N ASP A 31 1.67 0.15 6.93
CA ASP A 31 0.54 -0.24 7.77
C ASP A 31 -0.32 -1.31 7.09
N LEU A 32 -0.63 -1.14 5.80
CA LEU A 32 -1.44 -2.11 5.07
C LEU A 32 -0.75 -3.48 4.99
N MET A 33 0.56 -3.53 4.71
CA MET A 33 1.36 -4.77 4.72
C MET A 33 1.38 -5.44 6.09
N ARG A 34 1.41 -4.65 7.16
CA ARG A 34 1.34 -5.18 8.52
C ARG A 34 -0.03 -5.79 8.80
N PHE A 35 -1.12 -5.11 8.41
CA PHE A 35 -2.46 -5.64 8.59
C PHE A 35 -2.70 -6.90 7.73
N SER A 36 -2.25 -6.92 6.47
CA SER A 36 -2.36 -8.10 5.60
C SER A 36 -1.64 -9.31 6.18
N ALA A 37 -0.42 -9.14 6.71
CA ALA A 37 0.33 -10.19 7.37
C ALA A 37 -0.39 -10.72 8.62
N ARG A 38 -1.01 -9.84 9.42
CA ARG A 38 -1.78 -10.24 10.61
C ARG A 38 -3.04 -11.02 10.24
N ILE A 39 -3.72 -10.65 9.15
CA ILE A 39 -4.87 -11.40 8.61
C ILE A 39 -4.41 -12.81 8.22
N TYR A 40 -3.35 -12.90 7.40
CA TYR A 40 -2.79 -14.18 6.98
C TYR A 40 -2.40 -15.08 8.16
N LEU A 41 -1.72 -14.54 9.18
CA LEU A 41 -1.32 -15.30 10.37
C LEU A 41 -2.53 -15.77 11.19
N SER A 42 -3.57 -14.93 11.32
CA SER A 42 -4.79 -15.30 12.04
C SER A 42 -5.52 -16.46 11.35
N ASP A 43 -5.62 -16.43 10.02
CA ASP A 43 -6.22 -17.53 9.24
C ASP A 43 -5.36 -18.80 9.30
N LEU A 44 -4.03 -18.65 9.29
CA LEU A 44 -3.10 -19.78 9.41
C LEU A 44 -3.19 -20.47 10.78
N GLU A 45 -3.33 -19.70 11.86
CA GLU A 45 -3.56 -20.22 13.22
C GLU A 45 -4.90 -20.96 13.34
N ALA A 46 -5.96 -20.40 12.75
CA ALA A 46 -7.26 -21.06 12.67
C ALA A 46 -7.13 -22.42 11.96
N TYR A 47 -6.57 -22.40 10.75
CA TYR A 47 -6.40 -23.59 9.92
C TYR A 47 -5.54 -24.67 10.59
N ARG A 48 -4.49 -24.28 11.33
CA ARG A 48 -3.67 -25.23 12.11
C ARG A 48 -4.49 -25.94 13.19
N THR A 49 -5.45 -25.24 13.78
CA THR A 49 -6.26 -25.74 14.89
C THR A 49 -7.43 -26.60 14.41
N ASN A 50 -8.17 -26.17 13.38
CA ASN A 50 -9.45 -26.76 12.99
C ASN A 50 -9.53 -27.22 11.52
N LYS A 51 -8.46 -27.02 10.72
CA LYS A 51 -8.43 -27.28 9.26
C LYS A 51 -9.43 -26.48 8.43
N ASP A 52 -10.03 -25.45 9.02
CA ASP A 52 -10.94 -24.54 8.36
C ASP A 52 -10.22 -23.23 8.02
N TRP A 53 -10.11 -22.93 6.73
CA TRP A 53 -9.60 -21.63 6.28
C TRP A 53 -10.66 -20.55 6.46
N LYS A 54 -10.25 -19.36 6.88
CA LYS A 54 -11.08 -18.14 6.89
C LYS A 54 -12.40 -18.20 7.66
N LYS A 55 -12.51 -19.11 8.63
CA LYS A 55 -13.68 -19.19 9.52
C LYS A 55 -13.50 -18.39 10.82
N ASN A 56 -12.32 -17.81 11.04
CA ASN A 56 -12.09 -16.92 12.17
C ASN A 56 -12.58 -15.52 11.84
N ARG A 57 -13.40 -14.97 12.74
CA ARG A 57 -13.77 -13.56 12.68
C ARG A 57 -12.55 -12.73 13.07
N LEU A 58 -12.13 -11.83 12.18
CA LEU A 58 -11.09 -10.86 12.50
C LEU A 58 -11.52 -10.01 13.70
N GLY A 59 -10.57 -9.70 14.59
CA GLY A 59 -10.82 -8.73 15.66
C GLY A 59 -11.18 -7.36 15.08
N PRO A 60 -12.03 -6.57 15.75
CA PRO A 60 -12.56 -5.31 15.22
C PRO A 60 -11.45 -4.32 14.82
N ASP A 61 -10.36 -4.25 15.60
CA ASP A 61 -9.23 -3.37 15.30
C ASP A 61 -8.46 -3.77 14.03
N LEU A 62 -8.39 -5.07 13.74
CA LEU A 62 -7.69 -5.58 12.56
C LEU A 62 -8.54 -5.36 11.30
N ASP A 63 -9.83 -5.65 11.39
CA ASP A 63 -10.79 -5.46 10.30
C ASP A 63 -10.91 -3.97 9.93
N GLU A 64 -11.18 -3.12 10.92
CA GLU A 64 -11.34 -1.68 10.70
C GLU A 64 -10.00 -1.03 10.31
N GLY A 65 -8.89 -1.42 10.93
CA GLY A 65 -7.57 -0.93 10.56
C GLY A 65 -7.21 -1.24 9.11
N PHE A 66 -7.44 -2.48 8.67
CA PHE A 66 -7.23 -2.88 7.28
C PHE A 66 -8.15 -2.10 6.33
N ARG A 67 -9.44 -1.95 6.65
CA ARG A 67 -10.40 -1.20 5.85
C ARG A 67 -10.00 0.28 5.68
N LEU A 68 -9.60 0.93 6.77
CA LEU A 68 -9.20 2.34 6.77
C LEU A 68 -7.92 2.59 5.95
N GLN A 69 -6.93 1.70 6.05
CA GLN A 69 -5.70 1.84 5.25
C GLN A 69 -5.97 1.62 3.75
N ASN A 70 -6.84 0.66 3.41
CA ASN A 70 -7.29 0.47 2.04
C ASN A 70 -7.97 1.73 1.48
N GLN A 71 -8.91 2.30 2.24
CA GLN A 71 -9.60 3.53 1.86
C GLN A 71 -8.60 4.69 1.65
N LYS A 72 -7.66 4.85 2.58
CA LYS A 72 -6.66 5.92 2.52
C LYS A 72 -5.73 5.75 1.31
N LEU A 73 -5.27 4.54 1.00
CA LEU A 73 -4.43 4.26 -0.17
C LEU A 73 -5.16 4.52 -1.49
N SER A 74 -6.43 4.11 -1.61
CA SER A 74 -7.22 4.40 -2.81
C SER A 74 -7.27 5.89 -3.14
N CYS A 75 -7.25 6.77 -2.12
CA CYS A 75 -7.21 8.21 -2.34
C CYS A 75 -5.79 8.75 -2.58
N LEU A 76 -4.79 8.26 -1.85
CA LEU A 76 -3.43 8.78 -1.92
C LEU A 76 -2.71 8.41 -3.23
N VAL A 77 -2.93 7.20 -3.74
CA VAL A 77 -2.28 6.74 -4.98
C VAL A 77 -2.66 7.64 -6.16
N GLU A 78 -3.92 8.09 -6.24
CA GLU A 78 -4.38 9.01 -7.29
C GLU A 78 -3.71 10.39 -7.27
N ARG A 79 -3.07 10.76 -6.16
CA ARG A 79 -2.37 12.04 -6.02
C ARG A 79 -0.91 11.97 -6.49
N VAL A 80 -0.37 10.77 -6.72
CA VAL A 80 1.00 10.58 -7.19
C VAL A 80 1.10 11.01 -8.65
N PHE A 81 1.93 12.01 -8.97
CA PHE A 81 2.05 12.52 -10.35
C PHE A 81 2.76 11.59 -11.32
N ASP A 82 3.70 10.76 -10.86
CA ASP A 82 4.39 9.81 -11.74
C ASP A 82 3.45 8.64 -12.09
N ASP A 83 3.10 8.50 -13.37
CA ASP A 83 2.12 7.51 -13.84
C ASP A 83 2.62 6.06 -13.69
N ASN A 84 3.93 5.83 -13.86
CA ASN A 84 4.51 4.50 -13.73
C ASN A 84 4.47 4.05 -12.27
N LEU A 85 4.95 4.91 -11.36
CA LEU A 85 4.86 4.66 -9.92
C LEU A 85 3.39 4.49 -9.49
N ARG A 86 2.48 5.34 -9.98
CA ARG A 86 1.05 5.21 -9.68
C ARG A 86 0.51 3.84 -10.07
N SER A 87 0.86 3.35 -11.26
CA SER A 87 0.47 2.03 -11.74
C SER A 87 1.00 0.90 -10.85
N GLU A 88 2.28 0.95 -10.48
CA GLU A 88 2.89 -0.02 -9.57
C GLU A 88 2.22 -0.04 -8.19
N LEU A 89 1.95 1.15 -7.64
CA LEU A 89 1.25 1.29 -6.36
C LEU A 89 -0.17 0.73 -6.44
N ARG A 90 -0.92 0.96 -7.53
CA ARG A 90 -2.25 0.35 -7.70
C ARG A 90 -2.17 -1.17 -7.77
N SER A 91 -1.18 -1.71 -8.49
CA SER A 91 -0.97 -3.16 -8.59
C SER A 91 -0.69 -3.75 -7.21
N LEU A 92 0.28 -3.19 -6.48
CA LEU A 92 0.59 -3.61 -5.12
C LEU A 92 -0.62 -3.50 -4.19
N HIS A 93 -1.36 -2.40 -4.26
CA HIS A 93 -2.58 -2.20 -3.45
C HIS A 93 -3.60 -3.30 -3.72
N SER A 94 -3.87 -3.60 -4.99
CA SER A 94 -4.79 -4.67 -5.39
C SER A 94 -4.34 -6.03 -4.86
N THR A 95 -3.07 -6.39 -5.03
CA THR A 95 -2.51 -7.67 -4.55
C THR A 95 -2.59 -7.78 -3.03
N VAL A 96 -2.18 -6.76 -2.29
CA VAL A 96 -2.23 -6.79 -0.82
C VAL A 96 -3.67 -6.88 -0.32
N SER A 97 -4.60 -6.16 -0.97
CA SER A 97 -6.01 -6.13 -0.58
C SER A 97 -6.70 -7.49 -0.75
N SER A 98 -6.25 -8.29 -1.73
CA SER A 98 -6.87 -9.58 -2.05
C SER A 98 -6.69 -10.63 -0.95
N ILE A 99 -5.77 -10.43 0.00
CA ILE A 99 -5.55 -11.35 1.12
C ILE A 99 -6.84 -11.62 1.90
N ALA A 100 -7.65 -10.58 2.11
CA ALA A 100 -8.92 -10.64 2.83
C ALA A 100 -9.99 -11.41 2.05
N TYR A 101 -9.75 -11.73 0.79
CA TYR A 101 -10.64 -12.47 -0.10
C TYR A 101 -10.10 -13.84 -0.51
N SER A 102 -8.91 -14.23 -0.02
CA SER A 102 -8.32 -15.54 -0.29
C SER A 102 -9.26 -16.69 0.08
N GLU A 103 -9.43 -17.64 -0.84
CA GLU A 103 -10.39 -18.75 -0.70
C GLU A 103 -9.80 -19.95 0.05
N ASN A 104 -8.48 -20.09 0.01
CA ASN A 104 -7.75 -21.18 0.62
C ASN A 104 -6.34 -20.71 1.04
N ARG A 105 -5.68 -21.58 1.81
CA ARG A 105 -4.35 -21.32 2.39
C ARG A 105 -3.29 -21.08 1.32
N GLU A 106 -3.29 -21.89 0.27
CA GLU A 106 -2.31 -21.84 -0.81
C GLU A 106 -2.39 -20.51 -1.55
N HIS A 107 -3.60 -20.03 -1.83
CA HIS A 107 -3.84 -18.74 -2.46
C HIS A 107 -3.40 -17.59 -1.54
N ALA A 108 -3.70 -17.66 -0.24
CA ALA A 108 -3.26 -16.65 0.71
C ALA A 108 -1.74 -16.59 0.88
N GLU A 109 -1.08 -17.74 0.89
CA GLU A 109 0.38 -17.87 0.93
C GLU A 109 1.02 -17.26 -0.32
N ALA A 110 0.45 -17.53 -1.51
CA ALA A 110 0.87 -16.91 -2.75
C ALA A 110 0.73 -15.38 -2.72
N ILE A 111 -0.42 -14.85 -2.29
CA ILE A 111 -0.66 -13.41 -2.14
C ILE A 111 0.35 -12.79 -1.15
N HIS A 112 0.58 -13.44 -0.01
CA HIS A 112 1.50 -12.93 1.01
C HIS A 112 2.93 -12.83 0.47
N HIS A 113 3.39 -13.85 -0.27
CA HIS A 113 4.72 -13.85 -0.87
C HIS A 113 4.85 -12.83 -2.01
N GLU A 114 3.85 -12.80 -2.91
CA GLU A 114 3.82 -11.88 -4.05
C GLU A 114 3.82 -10.42 -3.59
N SER A 115 2.95 -10.08 -2.63
CA SER A 115 2.86 -8.73 -2.08
C SER A 115 4.16 -8.29 -1.39
N ALA A 116 4.86 -9.19 -0.68
CA ALA A 116 6.15 -8.85 -0.07
C ALA A 116 7.23 -8.54 -1.13
N SER A 117 7.26 -9.31 -2.23
CA SER A 117 8.16 -9.07 -3.35
C SER A 117 7.84 -7.76 -4.08
N GLN A 118 6.56 -7.54 -4.41
CA GLN A 118 6.09 -6.30 -5.04
C GLN A 118 6.37 -5.09 -4.15
N PHE A 119 6.11 -5.18 -2.85
CA PHE A 119 6.37 -4.11 -1.90
C PHE A 119 7.83 -3.65 -1.96
N THR A 120 8.77 -4.58 -1.96
CA THR A 120 10.21 -4.26 -2.05
C THR A 120 10.55 -3.50 -3.33
N GLN A 121 10.00 -3.92 -4.47
CA GLN A 121 10.24 -3.28 -5.76
C GLN A 121 9.59 -1.89 -5.83
N THR A 122 8.32 -1.78 -5.43
CA THR A 122 7.57 -0.53 -5.45
C THR A 122 8.15 0.50 -4.47
N MET A 123 8.63 0.09 -3.29
CA MET A 123 9.29 1.02 -2.35
C MET A 123 10.60 1.58 -2.91
N LYS A 124 11.33 0.79 -3.73
CA LYS A 124 12.52 1.28 -4.42
C LYS A 124 12.15 2.34 -5.46
N ALA A 125 11.17 2.07 -6.33
CA ALA A 125 10.68 3.02 -7.33
C ALA A 125 10.12 4.29 -6.66
N LEU A 126 9.37 4.14 -5.57
CA LEU A 126 8.87 5.23 -4.75
C LEU A 126 10.01 6.12 -4.24
N GLY A 127 11.08 5.53 -3.73
CA GLY A 127 12.26 6.26 -3.26
C GLY A 127 13.00 7.00 -4.37
N GLU A 128 13.04 6.45 -5.59
CA GLU A 128 13.61 7.12 -6.77
C GLU A 128 12.81 8.37 -7.15
N VAL A 129 11.48 8.25 -7.22
CA VAL A 129 10.58 9.37 -7.50
C VAL A 129 10.60 10.40 -6.36
N LEU A 130 10.71 9.96 -5.11
CA LEU A 130 10.83 10.88 -3.98
C LEU A 130 12.09 11.76 -4.11
N ARG A 131 13.22 11.16 -4.48
CA ARG A 131 14.50 11.88 -4.69
C ARG A 131 14.45 12.87 -5.84
N SER A 132 13.73 12.56 -6.92
CA SER A 132 13.56 13.49 -8.05
C SER A 132 12.63 14.67 -7.74
N ASN A 133 11.92 14.62 -6.61
CA ASN A 133 11.07 15.71 -6.12
C ASN A 133 11.74 16.55 -5.02
N TYR A 134 12.99 16.29 -4.65
CA TYR A 134 13.80 17.24 -3.86
C TYR A 134 14.46 18.27 -4.77
#